data_AF-A0A976KB98-F1
#
_entry.id   AF-A0A976KB98-F1
#
_cell.length_a   1.000
_cell.length_b   1.000
_cell.length_c   1.000
_cell.angle_alpha   90.00
_cell.angle_beta   90.00
_cell.angle_gamma   90.00
#
_symmetry.space_group_name_H-M   'P 1'
#
loop_
_entity.id
_entity.type
_entity.pdbx_description
1 polymer ?
#
loop_
_entity_poly.entity_id
_entity_poly.type
_entity_poly.pdbx_seq_one_letter_code
_entity_poly.pdbx_strand_id
1 'polypeptide(L)' 'RSTLVEWTLIPKDDGGTTLVMKESGFERPEDRADNAGGWKKELQDLVEHLGKKGS' A
#
# COMPACT_ATOMS: atom_id res chain seq x y z
N ARG A 1 -9.49 12.06 15.16
CA ARG A 1 -9.08 10.66 15.45
C ARG A 1 -8.25 10.17 14.26
N SER A 2 -7.30 9.28 14.46
CA SER A 2 -6.44 8.73 13.39
C SER A 2 -6.81 7.28 13.08
N THR A 3 -6.54 6.84 11.86
CA THR A 3 -6.53 5.42 11.48
C THR A 3 -5.18 4.77 11.82
N LEU A 4 -5.14 3.44 11.80
CA LEU A 4 -3.91 2.65 11.93
C LEU A 4 -3.56 2.07 10.57
N VAL A 5 -2.34 2.34 10.09
CA VAL A 5 -1.79 1.76 8.87
C VAL A 5 -0.69 0.76 9.23
N GLU A 6 -0.83 -0.46 8.74
CA GLU A 6 0.09 -1.57 8.94
C GLU A 6 0.70 -2.00 7.60
N TRP A 7 2.00 -2.30 7.60
CA TRP A 7 2.75 -2.74 6.43
C TRP A 7 3.37 -4.11 6.70
N THR A 8 3.24 -5.03 5.75
CA THR A 8 3.86 -6.35 5.82
C THR A 8 4.58 -6.65 4.52
N LEU A 9 5.86 -7.03 4.62
CA LEU A 9 6.68 -7.45 3.48
C LEU A 9 6.85 -8.97 3.53
N ILE A 10 6.51 -9.63 2.43
CA ILE A 10 6.57 -11.08 2.30
C ILE A 10 7.47 -11.40 1.10
N PRO A 11 8.57 -12.14 1.28
CA PRO A 11 9.40 -12.56 0.15
C PRO A 11 8.57 -13.46 -0.79
N LYS A 12 8.81 -13.36 -2.11
CA LYS A 12 8.21 -14.27 -3.09
C LYS A 12 9.23 -15.32 -3.52
N ASP A 13 8.76 -16.56 -3.71
CA ASP A 13 9.61 -17.70 -4.09
C ASP A 13 10.24 -17.52 -5.49
N ASP A 14 9.59 -16.77 -6.38
CA ASP A 14 10.06 -16.42 -7.73
C ASP A 14 10.91 -15.14 -7.76
N GLY A 15 11.27 -14.59 -6.59
CA GLY A 15 11.98 -13.33 -6.43
C GLY A 15 11.05 -12.12 -6.29
N GLY A 16 11.62 -11.03 -5.75
CA GLY A 16 10.87 -9.84 -5.38
C GLY A 16 10.11 -9.98 -4.06
N THR A 17 9.22 -9.02 -3.80
CA THR A 17 8.55 -8.85 -2.50
C THR A 17 7.09 -8.52 -2.71
N THR A 18 6.20 -9.21 -2.00
CA THR A 18 4.81 -8.80 -1.83
C THR A 18 4.74 -7.80 -0.68
N LEU A 19 4.21 -6.60 -0.94
CA LEU A 19 3.87 -5.62 0.07
C LEU A 19 2.36 -5.64 0.32
N VAL A 20 1.96 -5.95 1.55
CA VAL A 20 0.57 -5.87 2.00
C VAL A 20 0.44 -4.62 2.87
N MET A 21 -0.47 -3.73 2.50
CA MET A 21 -0.86 -2.57 3.30
C MET A 21 -2.29 -2.77 3.81
N LYS A 22 -2.49 -2.52 5.10
CA LYS A 22 -3.81 -2.57 5.74
C LYS A 22 -4.03 -1.31 6.56
N GLU A 23 -5.09 -0.58 6.25
CA GLU A 23 -5.57 0.53 7.06
C GLU A 23 -6.85 0.14 7.81
N SER A 24 -6.92 0.49 9.10
CA SER A 24 -8.05 0.17 9.98
C SER A 24 -8.40 1.34 10.89
N GLY A 25 -9.58 1.28 11.53
CA GLY A 25 -10.07 2.35 12.41
C GLY A 25 -10.86 3.45 11.71
N PHE A 26 -11.34 3.20 10.49
CA PHE A 26 -12.28 4.10 9.80
C PHE A 26 -13.59 4.21 10.57
N GLU A 27 -14.05 5.45 10.77
CA GLU A 27 -15.33 5.74 11.43
C GLU A 27 -16.47 5.90 10.44
N ARG A 28 -16.14 6.32 9.20
CA ARG A 28 -17.11 6.56 8.15
C ARG A 28 -16.73 5.83 6.85
N PRO A 29 -17.72 5.32 6.10
CA PRO A 29 -17.45 4.66 4.82
C PRO A 29 -16.77 5.54 3.78
N GLU A 30 -17.06 6.84 3.75
CA GLU A 30 -16.48 7.81 2.82
C GLU A 30 -14.96 7.96 3.00
N ASP A 31 -14.48 8.02 4.25
CA ASP A 31 -13.04 8.13 4.57
C ASP A 31 -12.27 6.92 4.04
N ARG A 32 -12.89 5.74 4.06
CA ARG A 32 -12.30 4.51 3.51
C ARG A 32 -12.18 4.56 1.99
N ALA A 33 -13.18 5.10 1.29
CA ALA A 33 -13.20 5.15 -0.16
C ALA A 33 -12.12 6.10 -0.68
N ASP A 34 -12.00 7.29 -0.09
CA ASP A 34 -10.99 8.28 -0.45
C ASP A 34 -9.57 7.76 -0.19
N ASN A 35 -9.33 7.16 0.99
CA ASN A 35 -8.02 6.59 1.32
C ASN A 35 -7.65 5.39 0.45
N ALA A 36 -8.59 4.52 0.10
CA ALA A 36 -8.31 3.38 -0.78
C ALA A 36 -7.81 3.83 -2.17
N GLY A 37 -8.41 4.90 -2.71
CA GLY A 37 -7.97 5.50 -3.98
C GLY A 37 -6.57 6.09 -3.87
N GLY A 38 -6.31 6.88 -2.83
CA GLY A 38 -4.99 7.47 -2.56
C GLY A 38 -3.90 6.41 -2.44
N TRP A 39 -4.11 5.41 -1.58
CA TRP A 39 -3.13 4.33 -1.39
C TRP A 39 -2.86 3.52 -2.65
N LYS A 40 -3.87 3.27 -3.48
CA LYS A 40 -3.66 2.58 -4.76
C LYS A 40 -2.69 3.34 -5.65
N LYS A 41 -2.84 4.66 -5.75
CA LYS A 41 -1.93 5.52 -6.52
C LYS A 41 -0.52 5.52 -5.92
N GLU A 42 -0.39 5.74 -4.62
CA GLU A 42 0.94 5.76 -3.96
C GLU A 42 1.68 4.42 -4.10
N LEU A 43 0.98 3.29 -4.00
CA LEU A 43 1.55 1.96 -4.22
C LEU A 43 1.98 1.74 -5.67
N GLN A 44 1.26 2.29 -6.64
CA GLN A 44 1.68 2.26 -8.05
C GLN A 44 2.95 3.10 -8.25
N ASP A 45 2.99 4.33 -7.72
CA ASP A 45 4.14 5.23 -7.80
C ASP A 45 5.39 4.56 -7.18
N LEU A 46 5.21 3.80 -6.09
CA LEU A 46 6.27 2.99 -5.47
C LEU A 46 6.79 1.88 -6.39
N VAL A 47 5.90 1.13 -7.05
CA VAL A 47 6.30 0.07 -8.00
C VAL A 47 7.09 0.67 -9.16
N GLU A 48 6.65 1.80 -9.71
CA GLU A 48 7.34 2.49 -10.79
C GLU A 48 8.73 2.99 -10.37
N HIS A 49 8.85 3.54 -9.17
CA HIS A 49 10.13 4.01 -8.62
C HIS A 49 11.13 2.86 -8.42
N LEU A 50 10.67 1.73 -7.88
CA LEU A 50 11.50 0.55 -7.66
C LEU A 50 11.90 -0.12 -8.99
N GLY A 51 11.00 -0.16 -9.96
CA GLY A 51 11.29 -0.65 -11.32
C GLY A 51 12.36 0.17 -12.04
N LYS A 52 12.37 1.50 -11.85
CA LYS A 52 13.41 2.40 -12.40
C LYS A 52 14.78 2.22 -11.75
N LYS A 53 14.84 1.75 -10.50
CA LYS A 53 16.10 1.51 -9.78
C LYS A 53 16.71 0.12 -10.02
N GLY A 54 15.95 -0.80 -10.62
CA GLY A 54 16.39 -2.16 -10.92
C GLY A 54 16.87 -2.39 -12.37
N SER A 55 16.93 -1.34 -13.20
CA SER A 55 17.40 -1.39 -14.60
C SER A 55 18.79 -0.78 -14.78
#